data_AF-A0A7C3I113-F1
#
_entry.id   AF-A0A7C3I113-F1
#
_cell.length_a   1.000
_cell.length_b   1.000
_cell.length_c   1.000
_cell.angle_alpha   90.00
_cell.angle_beta   90.00
_cell.angle_gamma   90.00
#
_symmetry.space_group_name_H-M   'P 1'
#
loop_
_entity.id
_entity.type
_entity.pdbx_description
1 polymer ?
#
loop_
_entity_poly.entity_id
_entity_poly.type
_entity_poly.pdbx_seq_one_letter_code
_entity_poly.pdbx_strand_id
1 'polypeptide(L)'
;MPSARALAAQRAGSKSANLEAAFKFIHDHPGQPVLLNSPGNSATVRYDDLEATPDGGAEPSYSVYLYSLKEWLPLSYRTLRSYLEMYGPYTWEVTDVRSEG
;
A
#
# COMPACT_ATOMS: atom_id res chain seq x y z
N MET A 1 -20.51 14.34 0.05
CA MET A 1 -20.95 12.93 -0.07
C MET A 1 -19.70 12.06 -0.20
N PRO A 2 -19.50 11.01 0.62
CA PRO A 2 -18.36 10.11 0.46
C PRO A 2 -18.44 9.41 -0.92
N SER A 3 -17.31 9.24 -1.59
CA SER A 3 -17.26 8.55 -2.88
C SER A 3 -17.75 7.11 -2.74
N ALA A 4 -18.28 6.51 -3.82
CA ALA A 4 -18.72 5.11 -3.81
C ALA A 4 -17.62 4.15 -3.33
N ARG A 5 -16.34 4.53 -3.52
CA ARG A 5 -15.14 3.84 -3.04
C ARG A 5 -14.94 3.97 -1.53
N ALA A 6 -15.14 5.16 -0.97
CA ALA A 6 -15.13 5.38 0.48
C ALA A 6 -16.28 4.64 1.19
N LEU A 7 -17.45 4.57 0.54
CA LEU A 7 -18.59 3.79 1.04
C LEU A 7 -18.35 2.27 0.95
N ALA A 8 -17.61 1.79 -0.05
CA ALA A 8 -17.18 0.40 -0.16
C ALA A 8 -16.15 0.03 0.93
N ALA A 9 -15.20 0.92 1.24
CA ALA A 9 -14.26 0.75 2.35
C ALA A 9 -14.96 0.71 3.72
N GLN A 10 -16.05 1.47 3.87
CA GLN A 10 -16.88 1.48 5.09
C GLN A 10 -17.81 0.25 5.20
N ARG A 11 -18.13 -0.40 4.06
CA ARG A 11 -18.95 -1.64 3.98
C ARG A 11 -18.12 -2.93 4.02
N ALA A 12 -16.79 -2.85 3.85
CA ALA A 12 -15.89 -3.99 3.99
C ALA A 12 -15.83 -4.42 5.47
N GLY A 13 -16.59 -5.45 5.82
CA GLY A 13 -16.54 -6.07 7.15
C GLY A 13 -15.11 -6.46 7.54
N SER A 14 -14.68 -5.99 8.71
CA SER A 14 -13.33 -6.13 9.30
C SER A 14 -12.21 -5.35 8.60
N LYS A 15 -11.37 -4.69 9.42
CA LYS A 15 -10.12 -4.02 9.03
C LYS A 15 -9.21 -4.90 8.16
N SER A 16 -9.25 -6.21 8.39
CA SER A 16 -8.52 -7.22 7.61
C SER A 16 -8.98 -7.26 6.15
N ALA A 17 -10.28 -7.31 5.88
CA ALA A 17 -10.79 -7.34 4.51
C ALA A 17 -10.48 -6.05 3.72
N ASN A 18 -10.52 -4.89 4.39
CA ASN A 18 -10.08 -3.63 3.78
C ASN A 18 -8.59 -3.69 3.41
N LEU A 19 -7.75 -4.26 4.27
CA LEU A 19 -6.33 -4.39 4.01
C LEU A 19 -6.04 -5.34 2.84
N GLU A 20 -6.71 -6.49 2.76
CA GLU A 20 -6.59 -7.39 1.61
C GLU A 20 -7.00 -6.70 0.29
N ALA A 21 -8.08 -5.92 0.31
CA ALA A 21 -8.52 -5.15 -0.85
C ALA A 21 -7.50 -4.08 -1.26
N ALA A 22 -6.85 -3.43 -0.30
CA ALA A 22 -5.78 -2.47 -0.56
C ALA A 22 -4.56 -3.15 -1.19
N PHE A 23 -4.09 -4.27 -0.63
CA PHE A 23 -2.98 -5.05 -1.21
C PHE A 23 -3.29 -5.55 -2.61
N LYS A 24 -4.50 -6.08 -2.83
CA LYS A 24 -4.94 -6.47 -4.17
C LYS A 24 -4.87 -5.30 -5.15
N PHE A 25 -5.34 -4.11 -4.76
CA PHE A 25 -5.28 -2.94 -5.62
C PHE A 25 -3.84 -2.56 -5.98
N ILE A 26 -2.91 -2.60 -5.02
CA ILE A 26 -1.49 -2.31 -5.26
C ILE A 26 -0.89 -3.32 -6.24
N HIS A 27 -1.19 -4.62 -6.07
CA HIS A 27 -0.74 -5.67 -6.99
C HIS A 27 -1.31 -5.52 -8.41
N ASP A 28 -2.54 -5.06 -8.54
CA ASP A 28 -3.16 -4.80 -9.85
C ASP A 28 -2.50 -3.60 -10.58
N HIS A 29 -1.66 -2.81 -9.90
CA HIS A 29 -0.95 -1.63 -10.42
C HIS A 29 0.57 -1.73 -10.19
N PRO A 30 1.26 -2.70 -10.78
CA PRO A 30 2.69 -2.92 -10.56
C PRO A 30 3.53 -1.70 -10.97
N GLY A 31 4.51 -1.34 -10.15
CA GLY A 31 5.40 -0.20 -10.34
C GLY A 31 4.76 1.18 -10.17
N GLN A 32 3.43 1.26 -10.03
CA GLN A 32 2.72 2.53 -9.88
C GLN A 32 2.62 2.92 -8.40
N PRO A 33 2.95 4.17 -8.04
CA PRO A 33 2.71 4.67 -6.70
C PRO A 33 1.21 4.71 -6.37
N VAL A 34 0.86 4.19 -5.20
CA VAL A 34 -0.47 4.18 -4.63
C VAL A 34 -0.44 4.92 -3.30
N LEU A 35 -1.21 6.00 -3.19
CA LEU A 35 -1.41 6.70 -1.93
C LEU A 35 -2.47 5.96 -1.11
N LEU A 36 -2.06 5.46 0.05
CA LEU A 36 -2.92 4.88 1.07
C LEU A 36 -3.21 5.94 2.14
N ASN A 37 -4.48 6.23 2.39
CA ASN A 37 -4.92 7.21 3.37
C ASN A 37 -5.84 6.58 4.42
N SER A 38 -5.50 6.76 5.69
CA SER A 38 -6.36 6.48 6.84
C SER A 38 -6.39 7.68 7.79
N PRO A 39 -7.34 7.73 8.75
CA PRO A 39 -7.34 8.78 9.76
C PRO A 39 -6.03 8.75 10.57
N GLY A 40 -5.20 9.79 10.42
CA GLY A 40 -3.93 9.94 11.14
C GLY A 40 -2.73 9.25 10.51
N ASN A 41 -2.87 8.63 9.33
CA ASN A 41 -1.73 8.09 8.59
C ASN A 41 -1.93 8.14 7.07
N SER A 42 -0.86 8.52 6.37
CA SER A 42 -0.80 8.50 4.90
C SER A 42 0.52 7.88 4.49
N ALA A 43 0.46 6.90 3.59
CA ALA A 43 1.63 6.20 3.10
C ALA A 43 1.53 6.04 1.59
N THR A 44 2.58 6.40 0.87
CA THR A 44 2.66 6.15 -0.57
C THR A 44 3.49 4.91 -0.79
N VAL A 45 2.89 3.90 -1.43
CA VAL A 45 3.47 2.57 -1.57
C VAL A 45 3.40 2.12 -3.02
N ARG A 46 4.31 1.25 -3.44
CA ARG A 46 4.20 0.57 -4.74
C ARG A 46 4.58 -0.89 -4.58
N TYR A 47 4.02 -1.74 -5.42
CA TYR A 47 4.50 -3.11 -5.60
C TYR A 47 5.63 -3.10 -6.62
N ASP A 48 6.78 -3.66 -6.25
CA ASP A 48 7.97 -3.69 -7.10
C ASP A 48 8.01 -4.98 -7.93
N ASP A 49 8.18 -6.13 -7.28
CA ASP A 49 8.21 -7.45 -7.93
C ASP A 49 8.06 -8.59 -6.90
N LEU A 50 8.17 -9.84 -7.34
CA LEU A 50 8.38 -11.01 -6.49
C LEU A 50 9.89 -11.19 -6.21
N GLU A 51 10.28 -11.20 -4.95
CA GLU A 51 11.64 -11.51 -4.51
C GLU A 51 11.76 -12.97 -4.07
N ALA A 52 12.85 -13.63 -4.49
CA ALA A 52 13.14 -14.99 -4.07
C ALA A 52 13.46 -15.05 -2.58
N THR A 53 12.85 -15.99 -1.86
CA THR A 53 13.16 -16.24 -0.45
C THR A 53 14.27 -17.28 -0.30
N PRO A 54 15.03 -17.26 0.81
CA PRO A 54 16.08 -18.26 1.08
C PRO A 54 15.59 -19.70 1.10
N ASP A 55 14.29 -19.91 1.38
CA ASP A 55 13.64 -21.22 1.44
C ASP A 55 13.14 -21.70 0.05
N GLY A 56 13.52 -21.01 -1.03
CA GLY A 56 13.14 -21.38 -2.41
C GLY A 56 11.72 -20.96 -2.81
N GLY A 57 11.09 -20.09 -2.03
CA GLY A 57 9.82 -19.45 -2.36
C GLY A 57 10.01 -18.10 -3.06
N ALA A 58 8.91 -17.41 -3.33
CA ALA A 58 8.92 -16.02 -3.76
C ALA A 58 7.91 -15.22 -2.94
N GLU A 59 8.29 -14.05 -2.47
CA GLU A 59 7.44 -13.14 -1.71
C GLU A 59 7.31 -11.78 -2.41
N PRO A 60 6.13 -11.14 -2.34
CA PRO A 60 5.96 -9.78 -2.86
C PRO A 60 6.89 -8.78 -2.17
N SER A 61 7.60 -7.99 -2.96
CA SER A 61 8.40 -6.85 -2.52
C SER A 61 7.67 -5.54 -2.82
N TYR A 62 7.78 -4.60 -1.89
CA TYR A 62 7.13 -3.31 -1.97
C TYR A 62 8.11 -2.21 -1.60
N SER A 63 7.82 -1.00 -2.02
CA SER A 63 8.54 0.17 -1.56
C SER A 63 7.57 1.19 -0.98
N VAL A 64 7.99 1.83 0.12
CA VAL A 64 7.30 2.99 0.69
C VAL A 64 8.11 4.24 0.36
N TYR A 65 7.44 5.29 -0.08
CA TYR A 65 8.09 6.55 -0.37
C TYR A 65 8.32 7.36 0.91
N LEU A 66 9.58 7.70 1.18
CA LEU A 66 9.99 8.56 2.28
C LEU A 66 10.07 10.00 1.79
N TYR A 67 9.05 10.80 2.08
CA TYR A 67 8.98 12.20 1.64
C TYR A 67 10.12 13.08 2.15
N SER A 68 10.67 12.80 3.34
CA SER A 68 11.81 13.53 3.90
C SER A 68 13.10 13.31 3.11
N LEU A 69 13.29 12.12 2.54
CA LEU A 69 14.48 11.74 1.79
C LEU A 69 14.27 11.80 0.27
N LYS A 70 13.02 11.90 -0.18
CA LYS A 70 12.62 11.74 -1.59
C LYS A 70 13.08 10.40 -2.20
N GLU A 71 13.08 9.36 -1.37
CA GLU A 71 13.58 8.03 -1.73
C GLU A 71 12.52 6.96 -1.51
N TRP A 72 12.65 5.86 -2.26
CA TRP A 72 11.86 4.65 -2.07
C TRP A 72 12.61 3.70 -1.14
N LEU A 73 12.00 3.38 -0.01
CA LEU A 73 12.53 2.40 0.92
C LEU A 73 11.90 1.03 0.61
N PRO A 74 12.68 0.03 0.17
CA PRO A 74 12.17 -1.32 -0.03
C PRO A 74 11.81 -1.98 1.31
N LEU A 75 10.69 -2.67 1.33
CA LEU A 75 10.12 -3.37 2.47
C LEU A 75 9.59 -4.73 2.05
N SER A 76 9.80 -5.74 2.91
CA SER A 76 9.13 -7.02 2.76
C SER A 76 7.61 -6.87 2.89
N TYR A 77 6.87 -7.80 2.27
CA TYR A 77 5.42 -7.92 2.46
C TYR A 77 5.02 -7.93 3.94
N ARG A 78 5.71 -8.71 4.78
CA ARG A 78 5.40 -8.82 6.21
C ARG A 78 5.54 -7.48 6.92
N THR A 79 6.61 -6.73 6.67
CA THR A 79 6.83 -5.42 7.30
C THR A 79 5.75 -4.42 6.89
N LEU A 80 5.45 -4.33 5.59
CA LEU A 80 4.42 -3.42 5.09
C LEU A 80 3.05 -3.79 5.66
N ARG A 81 2.70 -5.09 5.66
CA ARG A 81 1.44 -5.57 6.20
C ARG A 81 1.27 -5.21 7.67
N SER A 82 2.25 -5.52 8.52
CA SER A 82 2.18 -5.20 9.95
C SER A 82 2.05 -3.70 10.20
N TYR A 83 2.75 -2.87 9.41
CA TYR A 83 2.61 -1.42 9.50
C TYR A 83 1.18 -0.97 9.15
N LEU A 84 0.63 -1.48 8.04
CA LEU A 84 -0.70 -1.09 7.59
C LEU A 84 -1.82 -1.60 8.53
N GLU A 85 -1.65 -2.78 9.13
CA GLU A 85 -2.57 -3.35 10.13
C GLU A 85 -2.75 -2.46 11.37
N MET A 86 -1.85 -1.52 11.66
CA MET A 86 -1.98 -0.61 12.80
C MET A 86 -3.02 0.50 12.56
N TYR A 87 -3.07 1.10 11.36
CA TYR A 87 -3.84 2.35 11.15
C TYR A 87 -5.13 2.24 10.33
N GLY A 88 -5.36 1.13 9.62
CA GLY A 88 -6.53 1.01 8.74
C GLY A 88 -7.89 1.23 9.43
N PRO A 89 -8.99 1.36 8.67
CA PRO A 89 -9.10 1.09 7.24
C PRO A 89 -8.52 2.21 6.36
N TYR A 90 -8.09 1.84 5.15
CA TYR A 90 -7.54 2.73 4.15
C TYR A 90 -8.52 3.02 3.02
N THR A 91 -8.36 4.20 2.46
CA THR A 91 -8.72 4.54 1.09
C THR A 91 -7.45 4.56 0.24
N TRP A 92 -7.57 4.33 -1.06
CA TRP A 92 -6.40 4.21 -1.94
C TRP A 92 -6.66 4.78 -3.33
N GLU A 93 -5.63 5.40 -3.90
CA GLU A 93 -5.63 5.96 -5.26
C GLU A 93 -4.23 5.87 -5.88
N VAL A 94 -4.16 5.65 -7.20
CA VAL A 94 -2.89 5.79 -7.93
C VAL A 94 -2.51 7.26 -7.91
N THR A 95 -1.25 7.54 -7.60
CA THR A 95 -0.72 8.90 -7.54
C THR A 95 0.53 9.01 -8.39
N ASP A 96 0.80 10.20 -8.92
CA ASP A 96 2.03 10.48 -9.62
C ASP A 96 3.00 11.12 -8.61
N VAL A 97 3.93 10.31 -8.09
CA VAL A 97 5.06 10.83 -7.30
C VAL A 97 6.08 11.38 -8.29
N ARG A 98 5.72 12.43 -9.04
CA ARG A 98 6.72 13.15 -9.82
C ARG A 98 7.66 13.82 -8.85
N SER A 99 8.90 13.42 -8.94
CA SER A 99 10.06 14.14 -8.46
C SER A 99 9.92 15.61 -8.83
N GLU A 100 9.55 16.47 -7.88
CA GLU A 100 9.96 17.87 -7.95
C GLU A 100 11.48 17.88 -7.73
N GLY A 101 12.20 17.88 -8.86
CA GLY A 101 13.65 17.96 -8.99
C GLY A 101 14.01 18.35 -10.41
#